data_AF-A0A1V5M717-F1
#
_entry.id   AF-A0A1V5M717-F1
#
_cell.length_a   1.000
_cell.length_b   1.000
_cell.length_c   1.000
_cell.angle_alpha   90.00
_cell.angle_beta   90.00
_cell.angle_gamma   90.00
#
_symmetry.space_group_name_H-M   'P 1'
#
loop_
_entity.id
_entity.type
_entity.pdbx_description
1 polymer ?
#
loop_
_entity_poly.entity_id
_entity_poly.type
_entity_poly.pdbx_seq_one_letter_code
_entity_poly.pdbx_strand_id
1 'polypeptide(L)'
;MNAQTQTAAVSTFAPVAAPVFAADARGALITVKNPGEALPPAFKLKAAQARTQAIIRVGGGCKGFTKEAQEGMLPYFIAAGRQTDANGKLQKELSCVVFSGGTVNRTADGTMLDDMVTSVPGVLAMHYPVIALSTTPRTDDLYAQRQFPGLSVGDQGLDLRAHGLVVVQESAAVNAGAWDLDVPDYFTFMESLVEQEWKAGMIFLNGGDITRDEIYGALKRGFHVMVVEGSLRETDAFIKAYRDGDWSATCAEFKAKQLGKGRDAAEVDAAVKKVHDACKEVLAGVKPNQVSILPLNDADALRAVLIERGYLTDVVEAA
;
A
#
# COMPACT_ATOMS: atom_id res chain seq x y z
N MET A 1 9.04 -35.03 -40.47
CA MET A 1 7.74 -35.27 -39.81
C MET A 1 7.98 -36.07 -38.55
N ASN A 2 7.78 -35.45 -37.39
CA ASN A 2 7.28 -36.08 -36.17
C ASN A 2 6.87 -34.92 -35.25
N ALA A 3 5.60 -34.55 -35.37
CA ALA A 3 4.96 -33.59 -34.49
C ALA A 3 4.77 -34.28 -33.13
N GLN A 4 5.60 -33.91 -32.15
CA GLN A 4 5.25 -34.16 -30.76
C GLN A 4 4.16 -33.17 -30.39
N THR A 5 2.93 -33.68 -30.36
CA THR A 5 1.77 -33.02 -29.80
C THR A 5 2.02 -32.82 -28.30
N GLN A 6 2.65 -31.71 -27.92
CA GLN A 6 2.54 -31.20 -26.56
C GLN A 6 1.12 -30.68 -26.40
N THR A 7 0.23 -31.55 -25.93
CA THR A 7 -0.98 -31.11 -25.23
C THR A 7 -0.52 -30.32 -24.03
N ALA A 8 -0.42 -29.00 -24.19
CA ALA A 8 -0.28 -28.09 -23.07
C ALA A 8 -1.43 -28.39 -22.10
N ALA A 9 -1.09 -28.84 -20.90
CA ALA A 9 -2.06 -28.95 -19.83
C ALA A 9 -2.75 -27.60 -19.71
N VAL A 10 -4.06 -27.59 -19.93
CA VAL A 10 -4.89 -26.42 -19.64
C VAL A 10 -4.76 -26.23 -18.14
N SER A 11 -3.95 -25.25 -17.73
CA SER A 11 -3.89 -24.78 -16.36
C SER A 11 -5.31 -24.38 -15.98
N THR A 12 -5.97 -25.22 -15.19
CA THR A 12 -7.22 -24.88 -14.53
C THR A 12 -6.83 -23.89 -13.44
N PHE A 13 -6.76 -22.61 -13.80
CA PHE A 13 -6.65 -21.55 -12.82
C PHE A 13 -7.81 -21.73 -11.84
N ALA A 14 -7.50 -21.96 -10.55
CA ALA A 14 -8.50 -21.82 -9.53
C ALA A 14 -9.07 -20.40 -9.67
N PRO A 15 -10.41 -20.23 -9.77
CA PRO A 15 -10.98 -18.90 -9.86
C PRO A 15 -10.55 -18.14 -8.61
N VAL A 16 -9.74 -17.09 -8.80
CA VAL A 16 -9.53 -16.09 -7.75
C VAL A 16 -10.92 -15.56 -7.44
N ALA A 17 -11.33 -15.62 -6.18
CA ALA A 17 -12.62 -15.09 -5.78
C ALA A 17 -12.73 -13.65 -6.32
N ALA A 18 -13.92 -13.25 -6.79
CA ALA A 18 -14.15 -11.90 -7.29
C ALA A 18 -14.37 -10.91 -6.12
N PRO A 19 -13.94 -9.64 -6.23
CA PRO A 19 -14.23 -8.62 -5.23
C PRO A 19 -15.71 -8.59 -4.86
N VAL A 20 -16.03 -8.19 -3.63
CA VAL A 20 -17.41 -8.11 -3.17
C VAL A 20 -18.18 -7.19 -4.12
N PHE A 21 -19.02 -7.77 -4.99
CA PHE A 21 -19.69 -7.09 -6.11
C PHE A 21 -20.53 -5.88 -5.71
N ALA A 22 -20.88 -5.77 -4.42
CA ALA A 22 -21.58 -4.63 -3.85
C ALA A 22 -20.73 -3.34 -3.76
N ALA A 23 -19.41 -3.39 -4.00
CA ALA A 23 -18.52 -2.24 -4.00
C ALA A 23 -18.38 -1.60 -5.41
N ASP A 24 -17.96 -2.38 -6.42
CA ASP A 24 -17.99 -1.96 -7.84
C ASP A 24 -17.99 -3.17 -8.80
N ALA A 25 -19.14 -3.42 -9.44
CA ALA A 25 -19.32 -4.54 -10.37
C ALA A 25 -18.59 -4.40 -11.72
N ARG A 26 -17.97 -3.25 -12.02
CA ARG A 26 -17.34 -2.99 -13.32
C ARG A 26 -15.93 -3.56 -13.46
N GLY A 27 -15.40 -4.16 -12.39
CA GLY A 27 -14.03 -4.69 -12.36
C GLY A 27 -12.96 -3.60 -12.36
N ALA A 28 -11.72 -4.03 -12.61
CA ALA A 28 -10.52 -3.21 -12.56
C ALA A 28 -10.43 -2.25 -13.76
N LEU A 29 -10.44 -0.94 -13.50
CA LEU A 29 -10.03 0.08 -14.48
C LEU A 29 -8.51 0.23 -14.44
N ILE A 30 -7.82 -0.04 -15.53
CA ILE A 30 -6.37 0.19 -15.65
C ILE A 30 -6.13 1.43 -16.50
N THR A 31 -5.32 2.35 -15.99
CA THR A 31 -4.91 3.57 -16.69
C THR A 31 -3.39 3.72 -16.61
N VAL A 32 -2.82 4.37 -17.62
CA VAL A 32 -1.39 4.68 -17.69
C VAL A 32 -1.25 6.19 -17.86
N LYS A 33 -0.32 6.80 -17.13
CA LYS A 33 0.03 8.22 -17.22
C LYS A 33 1.53 8.42 -17.14
N ASN A 34 2.01 9.56 -17.62
CA ASN A 34 3.40 9.99 -17.42
C ASN A 34 3.59 10.66 -16.04
N PRO A 35 4.82 10.69 -15.49
CA PRO A 35 5.11 11.45 -14.28
C PRO A 35 4.68 12.92 -14.39
N GLY A 36 4.09 13.46 -13.33
CA GLY A 36 3.60 14.84 -13.29
C GLY A 36 2.23 15.09 -13.94
N GLU A 37 1.68 14.15 -14.70
CA GLU A 37 0.28 14.27 -15.17
C GLU A 37 -0.70 14.07 -14.01
N ALA A 38 -1.86 14.73 -14.04
CA ALA A 38 -2.87 14.52 -13.00
C ALA A 38 -3.43 13.08 -13.04
N LEU A 39 -3.81 12.53 -11.88
CA LEU A 39 -4.53 11.26 -11.84
C LEU A 39 -5.80 11.32 -12.72
N PRO A 40 -6.06 10.29 -13.55
CA PRO A 40 -7.20 10.27 -14.46
C PRO A 40 -8.54 10.52 -13.73
N PRO A 41 -9.44 11.36 -14.26
CA PRO A 41 -10.75 11.62 -13.63
C PRO A 41 -11.56 10.35 -13.38
N ALA A 42 -11.50 9.39 -14.31
CA ALA A 42 -12.19 8.10 -14.16
C ALA A 42 -11.69 7.29 -12.97
N PHE A 43 -10.40 7.39 -12.63
CA PHE A 43 -9.84 6.77 -11.42
C PHE A 43 -10.35 7.47 -10.16
N LYS A 44 -10.31 8.81 -10.12
CA LYS A 44 -10.82 9.58 -8.98
C LYS A 44 -12.31 9.33 -8.73
N LEU A 45 -13.11 9.19 -9.78
CA LEU A 45 -14.54 8.90 -9.70
C LEU A 45 -14.86 7.53 -9.09
N LYS A 46 -13.93 6.57 -9.08
CA LYS A 46 -14.11 5.30 -8.36
C LYS A 46 -14.25 5.55 -6.85
N ALA A 47 -13.49 6.50 -6.29
CA ALA A 47 -13.56 6.81 -4.87
C ALA A 47 -14.96 7.22 -4.43
N ALA A 48 -15.70 7.97 -5.26
CA ALA A 48 -17.06 8.42 -4.98
C ALA A 48 -18.09 7.28 -4.81
N GLN A 49 -17.71 6.03 -5.11
CA GLN A 49 -18.55 4.86 -4.89
C GLN A 49 -18.39 4.24 -3.50
N ALA A 50 -17.39 4.68 -2.72
CA ALA A 50 -17.24 4.24 -1.35
C ALA A 50 -18.47 4.65 -0.53
N ARG A 51 -18.98 3.73 0.29
CA ARG A 51 -20.13 4.00 1.16
C ARG A 51 -19.81 5.05 2.21
N THR A 52 -18.54 5.13 2.57
CA THR A 52 -18.02 6.07 3.57
C THR A 52 -17.00 6.99 2.92
N GLN A 53 -17.14 8.30 3.19
CA GLN A 53 -16.19 9.36 2.79
C GLN A 53 -14.91 9.30 3.62
N ALA A 54 -14.17 8.22 3.44
CA ALA A 54 -12.91 7.94 4.08
C ALA A 54 -11.94 7.29 3.08
N ILE A 55 -10.65 7.57 3.25
CA ILE A 55 -9.57 6.96 2.47
C ILE A 55 -8.41 6.54 3.37
N ILE A 56 -7.93 5.32 3.16
CA ILE A 56 -6.76 4.75 3.83
C ILE A 56 -5.71 4.38 2.79
N ARG A 57 -4.50 4.97 2.88
CA ARG A 57 -3.32 4.48 2.14
C ARG A 57 -2.61 3.41 2.97
N VAL A 58 -2.33 2.25 2.39
CA VAL A 58 -1.51 1.20 3.03
C VAL A 58 -0.12 1.20 2.40
N GLY A 59 0.82 1.94 2.99
CA GLY A 59 2.22 2.07 2.54
C GLY A 59 3.13 1.00 3.12
N GLY A 60 4.21 0.68 2.41
CA GLY A 60 5.15 -0.37 2.80
C GLY A 60 5.76 -1.10 1.62
N GLY A 61 6.79 -1.88 1.90
CA GLY A 61 7.49 -2.71 0.91
C GLY A 61 7.31 -4.20 1.16
N CYS A 62 7.78 -5.01 0.22
CA CYS A 62 7.72 -6.48 0.30
C CYS A 62 9.11 -7.10 0.53
N LYS A 63 10.17 -6.27 0.52
CA LYS A 63 11.55 -6.69 0.70
C LYS A 63 11.95 -6.70 2.18
N GLY A 64 12.71 -7.71 2.58
CA GLY A 64 13.29 -7.81 3.92
C GLY A 64 12.26 -8.12 5.01
N PHE A 65 11.08 -8.59 4.62
CA PHE A 65 10.06 -9.06 5.54
C PHE A 65 10.44 -10.47 6.03
N THR A 66 10.31 -10.73 7.33
CA THR A 66 10.46 -12.10 7.83
C THR A 66 9.29 -12.95 7.34
N LYS A 67 9.49 -14.27 7.24
CA LYS A 67 8.43 -15.18 6.80
C LYS A 67 7.22 -15.12 7.73
N GLU A 68 7.48 -15.05 9.04
CA GLU A 68 6.45 -14.97 10.07
C GLU A 68 5.64 -13.67 9.96
N ALA A 69 6.30 -12.54 9.70
CA ALA A 69 5.62 -11.26 9.51
C ALA A 69 4.77 -11.27 8.22
N GLN A 70 5.28 -11.90 7.16
CA GLN A 70 4.59 -12.09 5.88
C GLN A 70 3.29 -12.88 6.04
N GLU A 71 3.35 -13.99 6.77
CA GLU A 71 2.20 -14.86 7.04
C GLU A 71 1.15 -14.17 7.94
N GLY A 72 1.58 -13.33 8.89
CA GLY A 72 0.69 -12.61 9.80
C GLY A 72 0.02 -11.35 9.23
N MET A 73 0.60 -10.74 8.18
CA MET A 73 0.17 -9.44 7.65
C MET A 73 -1.29 -9.40 7.20
N LEU A 74 -1.70 -10.29 6.29
CA LEU A 74 -3.06 -10.25 5.76
C LEU A 74 -4.11 -10.65 6.81
N PRO A 75 -3.92 -11.72 7.61
CA PRO A 75 -4.80 -12.00 8.73
C PRO A 75 -4.99 -10.80 9.66
N TYR A 76 -3.92 -10.04 9.94
CA TYR A 76 -3.98 -8.82 10.73
C TYR A 76 -4.90 -7.76 10.12
N PHE A 77 -4.73 -7.41 8.84
CA PHE A 77 -5.59 -6.43 8.16
C PHE A 77 -7.04 -6.90 8.03
N ILE A 78 -7.26 -8.17 7.68
CA ILE A 78 -8.60 -8.75 7.55
C ILE A 78 -9.28 -8.74 8.92
N ALA A 79 -8.66 -9.28 9.97
CA ALA A 79 -9.29 -9.33 11.29
C ALA A 79 -9.60 -7.93 11.86
N ALA A 80 -8.83 -6.91 11.49
CA ALA A 80 -9.08 -5.54 11.91
C ALA A 80 -10.24 -4.86 11.15
N GLY A 81 -10.62 -5.37 9.97
CA GLY A 81 -11.58 -4.73 9.08
C GLY A 81 -13.05 -4.82 9.49
N ARG A 82 -13.38 -5.50 10.60
CA ARG A 82 -14.75 -5.63 11.11
C ARG A 82 -14.82 -5.73 12.62
N GLN A 83 -15.96 -5.35 13.19
CA GLN A 83 -16.32 -5.54 14.59
C GLN A 83 -17.62 -6.32 14.70
N THR A 84 -17.66 -7.33 15.57
CA THR A 84 -18.88 -8.06 15.94
C THR A 84 -19.23 -7.80 17.40
N ASP A 85 -20.51 -7.95 17.76
CA ASP A 85 -20.93 -7.97 19.16
C ASP A 85 -20.67 -9.34 19.84
N ALA A 86 -21.04 -9.46 21.11
CA ALA A 86 -20.87 -10.67 21.91
C ALA A 86 -21.62 -11.89 21.37
N ASN A 87 -22.64 -11.68 20.52
CA ASN A 87 -23.42 -12.74 19.89
C ASN A 87 -22.90 -13.06 18.47
N GLY A 88 -21.81 -12.44 18.04
CA GLY A 88 -21.23 -12.62 16.71
C GLY A 88 -21.94 -11.84 15.60
N LYS A 89 -22.89 -10.95 15.93
CA LYS A 89 -23.55 -10.10 14.91
C LYS A 89 -22.58 -9.01 14.48
N LEU A 90 -22.46 -8.80 13.16
CA LEU A 90 -21.65 -7.74 12.58
C LEU A 90 -22.20 -6.37 12.96
N GLN A 91 -21.37 -5.55 13.59
CA GLN A 91 -21.72 -4.19 14.04
C GLN A 91 -21.11 -3.14 13.13
N LYS A 92 -19.81 -3.28 12.82
CA LYS A 92 -19.09 -2.37 11.94
C LYS A 92 -18.23 -3.11 10.93
N GLU A 93 -18.05 -2.53 9.75
CA GLU A 93 -17.13 -3.05 8.72
C GLU A 93 -16.45 -1.92 7.94
N LEU A 94 -15.33 -2.25 7.30
CA LEU A 94 -14.69 -1.37 6.33
C LEU A 94 -15.59 -1.18 5.10
N SER A 95 -15.83 0.07 4.73
CA SER A 95 -16.71 0.42 3.59
C SER A 95 -16.22 1.68 2.84
N CYS A 96 -14.92 1.96 2.98
CA CYS A 96 -14.24 3.16 2.52
C CYS A 96 -13.32 2.90 1.31
N VAL A 97 -12.56 3.90 0.87
CA VAL A 97 -11.48 3.70 -0.10
C VAL A 97 -10.25 3.16 0.61
N VAL A 98 -9.66 2.09 0.07
CA VAL A 98 -8.35 1.60 0.51
C VAL A 98 -7.40 1.62 -0.68
N PHE A 99 -6.21 2.17 -0.48
CA PHE A 99 -5.29 2.52 -1.55
C PHE A 99 -3.90 1.96 -1.31
N SER A 100 -3.22 1.43 -2.33
CA SER A 100 -1.80 1.05 -2.23
C SER A 100 -0.99 1.13 -3.54
N GLY A 101 0.19 0.48 -3.56
CA GLY A 101 1.02 0.25 -4.74
C GLY A 101 0.44 -0.73 -5.78
N GLY A 102 -0.57 -1.55 -5.40
CA GLY A 102 -1.32 -2.41 -6.33
C GLY A 102 -0.56 -3.54 -7.02
N THR A 103 0.55 -4.02 -6.46
CA THR A 103 1.32 -5.14 -7.01
C THR A 103 1.28 -6.40 -6.16
N VAL A 104 1.50 -7.53 -6.82
CA VAL A 104 1.43 -8.87 -6.26
C VAL A 104 2.56 -9.75 -6.82
N ASN A 105 3.14 -10.64 -6.00
CA ASN A 105 4.07 -11.65 -6.48
C ASN A 105 3.29 -12.80 -7.12
N ARG A 106 3.99 -13.62 -7.90
CA ARG A 106 3.43 -14.88 -8.42
C ARG A 106 4.43 -16.01 -8.23
N THR A 107 3.92 -17.20 -7.95
CA THR A 107 4.70 -18.44 -8.07
C THR A 107 5.06 -18.70 -9.54
N ALA A 108 5.98 -19.65 -9.78
CA ALA A 108 6.36 -20.06 -11.13
C ALA A 108 5.20 -20.59 -11.98
N ASP A 109 4.13 -21.09 -11.35
CA ASP A 109 2.90 -21.56 -12.03
C ASP A 109 1.83 -20.46 -12.19
N GLY A 110 2.14 -19.22 -11.80
CA GLY A 110 1.27 -18.06 -11.99
C GLY A 110 0.24 -17.83 -10.88
N THR A 111 0.27 -18.62 -9.80
CA THR A 111 -0.56 -18.40 -8.61
C THR A 111 -0.18 -17.09 -7.93
N MET A 112 -1.16 -16.24 -7.62
CA MET A 112 -0.93 -14.99 -6.89
C MET A 112 -0.44 -15.29 -5.48
N LEU A 113 0.63 -14.62 -5.08
CA LEU A 113 1.18 -14.67 -3.74
C LEU A 113 0.71 -13.44 -2.97
N ASP A 114 0.02 -13.71 -1.88
CA ASP A 114 -0.58 -12.73 -1.00
C ASP A 114 0.43 -12.30 0.08
N ASP A 115 1.58 -11.82 -0.38
CA ASP A 115 2.78 -11.57 0.42
C ASP A 115 3.26 -10.12 0.42
N MET A 116 2.51 -9.23 -0.22
CA MET A 116 2.91 -7.85 -0.44
C MET A 116 2.04 -6.88 0.35
N VAL A 117 2.66 -5.88 0.99
CA VAL A 117 1.90 -4.75 1.54
C VAL A 117 1.10 -4.04 0.44
N THR A 118 1.63 -4.05 -0.79
CA THR A 118 0.97 -3.46 -1.96
C THR A 118 -0.28 -4.23 -2.43
N SER A 119 -0.52 -5.48 -2.01
CA SER A 119 -1.74 -6.21 -2.38
C SER A 119 -2.87 -6.07 -1.36
N VAL A 120 -2.61 -5.47 -0.19
CA VAL A 120 -3.58 -5.35 0.91
C VAL A 120 -4.95 -4.79 0.47
N PRO A 121 -5.06 -3.71 -0.32
CA PRO A 121 -6.37 -3.22 -0.74
C PRO A 121 -7.14 -4.23 -1.61
N GLY A 122 -6.45 -4.89 -2.54
CA GLY A 122 -7.05 -5.92 -3.40
C GLY A 122 -7.60 -7.08 -2.58
N VAL A 123 -6.84 -7.52 -1.57
CA VAL A 123 -7.31 -8.53 -0.60
C VAL A 123 -8.49 -8.01 0.22
N LEU A 124 -8.45 -6.79 0.74
CA LEU A 124 -9.56 -6.26 1.54
C LEU A 124 -10.86 -6.12 0.73
N ALA A 125 -10.79 -5.82 -0.57
CA ALA A 125 -11.95 -5.81 -1.46
C ALA A 125 -12.59 -7.19 -1.66
N MET A 126 -11.88 -8.27 -1.32
CA MET A 126 -12.41 -9.62 -1.29
C MET A 126 -13.26 -9.92 -0.04
N HIS A 127 -13.01 -9.19 1.04
CA HIS A 127 -13.61 -9.43 2.35
C HIS A 127 -14.64 -8.38 2.75
N TYR A 128 -14.54 -7.17 2.19
CA TYR A 128 -15.30 -6.00 2.62
C TYR A 128 -15.80 -5.19 1.42
N PRO A 129 -16.88 -4.39 1.58
CA PRO A 129 -17.37 -3.47 0.57
C PRO A 129 -16.50 -2.21 0.43
N VAL A 130 -15.18 -2.38 0.30
CA VAL A 130 -14.21 -1.30 0.10
C VAL A 130 -13.98 -1.02 -1.38
N ILE A 131 -13.67 0.24 -1.72
CA ILE A 131 -13.14 0.58 -3.04
C ILE A 131 -11.62 0.49 -3.00
N ALA A 132 -11.07 -0.65 -3.41
CA ALA A 132 -9.64 -0.84 -3.59
C ALA A 132 -9.10 -0.06 -4.81
N LEU A 133 -8.11 0.80 -4.58
CA LEU A 133 -7.43 1.58 -5.61
C LEU A 133 -5.90 1.39 -5.53
N SER A 134 -5.20 1.68 -6.61
CA SER A 134 -3.73 1.76 -6.59
C SER A 134 -3.14 2.79 -7.53
N THR A 135 -1.97 3.30 -7.14
CA THR A 135 -0.98 3.87 -8.04
C THR A 135 0.27 3.01 -8.03
N THR A 136 0.92 2.89 -9.17
CA THR A 136 2.07 1.98 -9.33
C THR A 136 3.14 2.70 -10.15
N PRO A 137 4.25 3.16 -9.55
CA PRO A 137 5.31 3.87 -10.27
C PRO A 137 6.19 2.85 -10.97
N ARG A 138 6.33 2.93 -12.29
CA ARG A 138 7.07 1.90 -13.02
C ARG A 138 7.96 2.49 -14.09
N THR A 139 9.21 2.05 -14.00
CA THR A 139 10.26 2.33 -14.96
C THR A 139 10.51 1.13 -15.86
N ASP A 140 9.96 -0.05 -15.54
CA ASP A 140 10.15 -1.29 -16.30
C ASP A 140 9.02 -1.53 -17.33
N ASP A 141 9.23 -2.54 -18.18
CA ASP A 141 8.26 -2.93 -19.21
C ASP A 141 6.93 -3.40 -18.61
N LEU A 142 5.84 -2.91 -19.20
CA LEU A 142 4.48 -3.38 -18.99
C LEU A 142 4.14 -4.42 -20.07
N TYR A 143 3.80 -5.64 -19.69
CA TYR A 143 3.55 -6.71 -20.65
C TYR A 143 2.53 -7.74 -20.16
N ALA A 144 1.83 -8.36 -21.11
CA ALA A 144 1.00 -9.53 -20.86
C ALA A 144 1.83 -10.79 -21.06
N GLN A 145 1.72 -11.73 -20.13
CA GLN A 145 2.38 -13.05 -20.24
C GLN A 145 1.36 -14.10 -20.65
N ARG A 146 1.82 -15.15 -21.36
CA ARG A 146 0.94 -16.27 -21.75
C ARG A 146 0.60 -17.17 -20.56
N GLN A 147 1.50 -17.22 -19.58
CA GLN A 147 1.46 -18.16 -18.46
C GLN A 147 0.38 -17.82 -17.43
N PHE A 148 -0.02 -16.55 -17.34
CA PHE A 148 -1.00 -16.14 -16.33
C PHE A 148 -1.78 -14.88 -16.75
N PRO A 149 -3.04 -14.74 -16.28
CA PRO A 149 -3.89 -13.62 -16.64
C PRO A 149 -3.42 -12.30 -16.01
N GLY A 150 -3.65 -11.20 -16.73
CA GLY A 150 -3.38 -9.83 -16.32
C GLY A 150 -2.12 -9.22 -16.93
N LEU A 151 -1.72 -8.08 -16.38
CA LEU A 151 -0.51 -7.36 -16.78
C LEU A 151 0.58 -7.57 -15.73
N SER A 152 1.81 -7.71 -16.23
CA SER A 152 3.02 -7.74 -15.42
C SER A 152 3.74 -6.42 -15.55
N VAL A 153 4.43 -6.01 -14.49
CA VAL A 153 5.39 -4.92 -14.54
C VAL A 153 6.70 -5.37 -13.90
N GLY A 154 7.75 -5.46 -14.71
CA GLY A 154 8.97 -6.17 -14.34
C GLY A 154 8.66 -7.62 -13.96
N ASP A 155 9.11 -8.04 -12.78
CA ASP A 155 8.90 -9.40 -12.24
C ASP A 155 7.58 -9.56 -11.44
N GLN A 156 6.79 -8.49 -11.32
CA GLN A 156 5.58 -8.47 -10.49
C GLN A 156 4.30 -8.42 -11.35
N GLY A 157 3.19 -8.90 -10.80
CA GLY A 157 1.87 -8.72 -11.39
C GLY A 157 1.18 -7.45 -10.87
N LEU A 158 0.28 -6.87 -11.67
CA LEU A 158 -0.75 -5.97 -11.15
C LEU A 158 -1.82 -6.76 -10.40
N ASP A 159 -2.26 -6.26 -9.26
CA ASP A 159 -3.33 -6.86 -8.46
C ASP A 159 -4.71 -6.46 -9.00
N LEU A 160 -5.26 -7.30 -9.87
CA LEU A 160 -6.54 -7.06 -10.53
C LEU A 160 -7.77 -7.23 -9.62
N ARG A 161 -7.58 -7.52 -8.33
CA ARG A 161 -8.66 -7.40 -7.33
C ARG A 161 -8.99 -5.95 -7.01
N ALA A 162 -8.11 -5.00 -7.35
CA ALA A 162 -8.41 -3.57 -7.23
C ALA A 162 -9.45 -3.10 -8.27
N HIS A 163 -10.26 -2.11 -7.91
CA HIS A 163 -11.29 -1.54 -8.79
C HIS A 163 -10.74 -0.45 -9.73
N GLY A 164 -9.58 0.12 -9.39
CA GLY A 164 -8.88 1.10 -10.20
C GLY A 164 -7.38 1.05 -9.97
N LEU A 165 -6.60 1.05 -11.05
CA LEU A 165 -5.14 1.01 -11.04
C LEU A 165 -4.61 2.10 -11.98
N VAL A 166 -3.68 2.90 -11.48
CA VAL A 166 -2.97 3.91 -12.27
C VAL A 166 -1.49 3.55 -12.31
N VAL A 167 -0.98 3.26 -13.49
CA VAL A 167 0.45 3.06 -13.71
C VAL A 167 1.07 4.41 -14.07
N VAL A 168 2.04 4.86 -13.27
CA VAL A 168 2.85 6.05 -13.56
C VAL A 168 4.09 5.56 -14.29
N GLN A 169 4.06 5.61 -15.62
CA GLN A 169 5.08 5.02 -16.47
C GLN A 169 6.15 6.04 -16.84
N GLU A 170 7.40 5.74 -16.50
CA GLU A 170 8.59 6.39 -17.04
C GLU A 170 9.43 5.35 -17.79
N SER A 171 10.29 5.78 -18.72
CA SER A 171 11.19 4.84 -19.39
C SER A 171 12.30 4.38 -18.43
N ALA A 172 12.62 3.09 -18.44
CA ALA A 172 13.77 2.51 -17.72
C ALA A 172 15.06 3.27 -18.04
N ALA A 173 15.22 3.69 -19.29
CA ALA A 173 16.38 4.41 -19.78
C ALA A 173 16.52 5.80 -19.15
N VAL A 174 15.42 6.40 -18.70
CA VAL A 174 15.40 7.74 -18.09
C VAL A 174 15.61 7.64 -16.59
N ASN A 175 14.94 6.70 -15.92
CA ASN A 175 14.89 6.73 -14.46
C ASN A 175 14.79 5.35 -13.80
N ALA A 176 15.66 4.41 -14.17
CA ALA A 176 15.70 3.08 -13.57
C ALA A 176 15.68 3.14 -12.02
N GLY A 177 14.60 2.61 -11.42
CA GLY A 177 14.46 2.50 -9.97
C GLY A 177 13.82 3.70 -9.27
N ALA A 178 13.13 4.59 -9.99
CA ALA A 178 12.25 5.59 -9.38
C ALA A 178 10.91 4.97 -8.96
N TRP A 179 10.96 4.30 -7.81
CA TRP A 179 9.82 3.64 -7.17
C TRP A 179 8.93 4.61 -6.36
N ASP A 180 9.17 5.92 -6.48
CA ASP A 180 8.50 7.00 -5.74
C ASP A 180 7.79 8.01 -6.65
N LEU A 181 7.74 7.77 -7.96
CA LEU A 181 7.15 8.71 -8.95
C LEU A 181 5.66 8.99 -8.72
N ASP A 182 4.94 8.08 -8.07
CA ASP A 182 3.51 8.20 -7.78
C ASP A 182 3.23 8.79 -6.39
N VAL A 183 4.25 8.98 -5.56
CA VAL A 183 4.13 9.55 -4.21
C VAL A 183 3.42 10.91 -4.23
N PRO A 184 3.78 11.86 -5.11
CA PRO A 184 3.06 13.13 -5.22
C PRO A 184 1.58 12.97 -5.62
N ASP A 185 1.27 11.97 -6.44
CA ASP A 185 -0.07 11.80 -7.02
C ASP A 185 -1.10 11.42 -5.96
N TYR A 186 -0.78 10.40 -5.16
CA TYR A 186 -1.74 9.95 -4.15
C TYR A 186 -1.83 10.94 -2.99
N PHE A 187 -0.76 11.69 -2.66
CA PHE A 187 -0.85 12.76 -1.67
C PHE A 187 -1.79 13.87 -2.16
N THR A 188 -1.59 14.35 -3.39
CA THR A 188 -2.46 15.36 -4.00
C THR A 188 -3.92 14.90 -4.05
N PHE A 189 -4.13 13.62 -4.35
CA PHE A 189 -5.47 13.05 -4.38
C PHE A 189 -6.11 13.01 -2.99
N MET A 190 -5.39 12.51 -1.98
CA MET A 190 -5.89 12.48 -0.60
C MET A 190 -6.14 13.89 -0.05
N GLU A 191 -5.28 14.86 -0.34
CA GLU A 191 -5.48 16.27 0.02
C GLU A 191 -6.79 16.81 -0.60
N SER A 192 -7.03 16.55 -1.90
CA SER A 192 -8.27 16.97 -2.56
C SER A 192 -9.54 16.33 -1.99
N LEU A 193 -9.42 15.13 -1.39
CA LEU A 193 -10.54 14.48 -0.70
C LEU A 193 -10.76 15.11 0.68
N VAL A 194 -9.68 15.43 1.41
CA VAL A 194 -9.77 16.14 2.69
C VAL A 194 -10.39 17.52 2.54
N GLU A 195 -10.09 18.24 1.45
CA GLU A 195 -10.77 19.50 1.10
C GLU A 195 -12.28 19.33 0.88
N GLN A 196 -12.73 18.12 0.55
CA GLN A 196 -14.14 17.72 0.43
C GLN A 196 -14.66 17.04 1.71
N GLU A 197 -14.01 17.28 2.85
CA GLU A 197 -14.37 16.77 4.18
C GLU A 197 -14.22 15.25 4.36
N TRP A 198 -13.50 14.57 3.47
CA TRP A 198 -13.19 13.16 3.66
C TRP A 198 -12.21 12.96 4.81
N LYS A 199 -12.37 11.85 5.53
CA LYS A 199 -11.37 11.39 6.49
C LYS A 199 -10.22 10.72 5.74
N ALA A 200 -8.98 11.03 6.10
CA ALA A 200 -7.81 10.47 5.45
C ALA A 200 -6.77 9.99 6.47
N GLY A 201 -6.27 8.78 6.26
CA GLY A 201 -5.22 8.19 7.08
C GLY A 201 -4.29 7.30 6.28
N MET A 202 -3.14 7.00 6.86
CA MET A 202 -2.13 6.15 6.23
C MET A 202 -1.66 5.09 7.22
N ILE A 203 -1.63 3.83 6.80
CA ILE A 203 -1.07 2.71 7.56
C ILE A 203 0.24 2.34 6.90
N PHE A 204 1.32 2.28 7.69
CA PHE A 204 2.62 1.85 7.22
C PHE A 204 3.06 0.58 7.93
N LEU A 205 3.49 -0.41 7.15
CA LEU A 205 4.05 -1.67 7.62
C LEU A 205 5.29 -1.99 6.80
N ASN A 206 6.34 -2.51 7.45
CA ASN A 206 7.61 -2.80 6.80
C ASN A 206 8.20 -1.54 6.13
N GLY A 207 9.07 -1.72 5.15
CA GLY A 207 9.44 -0.68 4.21
C GLY A 207 10.94 -0.44 4.13
N GLY A 208 11.26 0.61 3.40
CA GLY A 208 12.61 1.14 3.24
C GLY A 208 12.58 2.66 3.14
N ASP A 209 13.58 3.24 2.50
CA ASP A 209 13.71 4.69 2.30
C ASP A 209 12.48 5.37 1.69
N ILE A 210 11.74 4.72 0.79
CA ILE A 210 10.49 5.29 0.26
C ILE A 210 9.43 5.36 1.36
N THR A 211 9.21 4.27 2.11
CA THR A 211 8.26 4.25 3.22
C THR A 211 8.57 5.29 4.28
N ARG A 212 9.86 5.55 4.56
CA ARG A 212 10.32 6.68 5.37
C ARG A 212 9.74 7.99 4.83
N ASP A 213 9.99 8.27 3.55
CA ASP A 213 9.60 9.52 2.91
C ASP A 213 8.07 9.66 2.83
N GLU A 214 7.33 8.55 2.68
CA GLU A 214 5.87 8.52 2.80
C GLU A 214 5.41 8.88 4.22
N ILE A 215 6.01 8.29 5.27
CA ILE A 215 5.66 8.58 6.67
C ILE A 215 5.86 10.06 7.00
N TYR A 216 7.07 10.60 6.78
CA TYR A 216 7.35 12.00 7.10
C TYR A 216 6.59 12.96 6.16
N GLY A 217 6.41 12.58 4.89
CA GLY A 217 5.59 13.31 3.94
C GLY A 217 4.13 13.42 4.37
N ALA A 218 3.58 12.35 4.95
CA ALA A 218 2.23 12.32 5.50
C ALA A 218 2.08 13.20 6.74
N LEU A 219 3.04 13.10 7.65
CA LEU A 219 3.06 13.89 8.88
C LEU A 219 3.13 15.39 8.60
N LYS A 220 3.99 15.79 7.68
CA LYS A 220 4.12 17.20 7.23
C LYS A 220 2.81 17.76 6.68
N ARG A 221 1.97 16.92 6.07
CA ARG A 221 0.67 17.28 5.49
C ARG A 221 -0.49 17.22 6.48
N GLY A 222 -0.23 16.84 7.74
CA GLY A 222 -1.26 16.77 8.77
C GLY A 222 -2.10 15.48 8.74
N PHE A 223 -1.76 14.49 7.91
CA PHE A 223 -2.47 13.21 7.90
C PHE A 223 -2.25 12.44 9.19
N HIS A 224 -3.24 11.64 9.58
CA HIS A 224 -3.08 10.65 10.63
C HIS A 224 -2.26 9.46 10.10
N VAL A 225 -1.23 9.08 10.86
CA VAL A 225 -0.28 8.03 10.49
C VAL A 225 -0.37 6.89 11.52
N MET A 226 -0.68 5.70 11.04
CA MET A 226 -0.65 4.45 11.78
C MET A 226 0.61 3.69 11.37
N VAL A 227 1.50 3.39 12.30
CA VAL A 227 2.76 2.67 12.03
C VAL A 227 2.75 1.33 12.76
N VAL A 228 3.07 0.26 12.03
CA VAL A 228 3.08 -1.09 12.56
C VAL A 228 4.48 -1.47 13.06
N GLU A 229 4.57 -1.80 14.35
CA GLU A 229 5.76 -2.29 15.06
C GLU A 229 5.93 -3.79 14.89
N GLY A 230 7.17 -4.26 14.75
CA GLY A 230 7.52 -5.68 14.71
C GLY A 230 7.98 -6.18 13.33
N SER A 231 8.08 -5.31 12.33
CA SER A 231 8.61 -5.67 11.01
C SER A 231 10.15 -5.68 10.94
N LEU A 232 10.79 -5.06 11.93
CA LEU A 232 12.25 -4.84 12.08
C LEU A 232 12.87 -3.99 10.97
N ARG A 233 12.08 -3.11 10.35
CA ARG A 233 12.46 -2.34 9.15
C ARG A 233 12.16 -0.85 9.34
N GLU A 234 11.84 -0.12 8.28
CA GLU A 234 11.76 1.36 8.36
C GLU A 234 10.64 1.85 9.30
N THR A 235 9.51 1.15 9.42
CA THR A 235 8.47 1.52 10.39
C THR A 235 8.98 1.42 11.83
N ASP A 236 9.75 0.38 12.16
CA ASP A 236 10.38 0.23 13.48
C ASP A 236 11.47 1.28 13.73
N ALA A 237 12.24 1.65 12.70
CA ALA A 237 13.21 2.75 12.78
C ALA A 237 12.52 4.10 13.05
N PHE A 238 11.38 4.35 12.39
CA PHE A 238 10.55 5.52 12.68
C PHE A 238 10.00 5.49 14.11
N ILE A 239 9.44 4.34 14.55
CA ILE A 239 8.87 4.20 15.89
C ILE A 239 9.92 4.48 16.96
N LYS A 240 11.14 3.95 16.80
CA LYS A 240 12.26 4.19 17.70
C LYS A 240 12.65 5.68 17.76
N ALA A 241 12.69 6.35 16.61
CA ALA A 241 12.97 7.78 16.55
C ALA A 241 11.85 8.63 17.19
N TYR A 242 10.59 8.28 16.93
CA TYR A 242 9.42 9.00 17.43
C TYR A 242 9.19 8.81 18.93
N ARG A 243 9.25 7.57 19.41
CA ARG A 243 8.97 7.20 20.81
C ARG A 243 10.17 7.45 21.72
N ASP A 244 11.36 7.06 21.28
CA ASP A 244 12.54 6.97 22.14
C ASP A 244 13.57 8.09 21.85
N GLY A 245 13.36 8.89 20.80
CA GLY A 245 14.31 9.90 20.35
C GLY A 245 15.61 9.32 19.79
N ASP A 246 15.63 8.01 19.50
CA ASP A 246 16.80 7.30 18.99
C ASP A 246 16.72 7.14 17.46
N TRP A 247 17.60 7.86 16.78
CA TRP A 247 17.69 7.97 15.32
C TRP A 247 18.71 7.01 14.69
N SER A 248 19.31 6.10 15.48
CA SER A 248 20.40 5.22 15.04
C SER A 248 20.07 4.34 13.84
N ALA A 249 18.79 3.99 13.66
CA ALA A 249 18.31 3.17 12.55
C ALA A 249 17.77 3.99 11.37
N THR A 250 17.49 5.28 11.55
CA THR A 250 16.89 6.12 10.52
C THR A 250 17.85 6.31 9.35
N CYS A 251 17.35 6.21 8.12
CA CYS A 251 18.14 6.31 6.89
C CYS A 251 19.20 5.21 6.67
N ALA A 252 19.24 4.14 7.48
CA ALA A 252 20.20 3.05 7.31
C ALA A 252 20.12 2.41 5.92
N GLU A 253 18.91 2.17 5.40
CA GLU A 253 18.71 1.61 4.07
C GLU A 253 19.12 2.58 2.95
N PHE A 254 18.80 3.87 3.10
CA PHE A 254 19.23 4.89 2.14
C PHE A 254 20.76 4.93 2.05
N LYS A 255 21.47 4.96 3.19
CA LYS A 255 22.93 4.90 3.24
C LYS A 255 23.46 3.65 2.54
N ALA A 256 22.93 2.47 2.88
CA ALA A 256 23.35 1.20 2.27
C ALA A 256 23.14 1.17 0.75
N LYS A 257 21.99 1.68 0.26
CA LYS A 257 21.69 1.77 -1.18
C LYS A 257 22.66 2.69 -1.91
N GLN A 258 22.96 3.87 -1.36
CA GLN A 258 23.84 4.84 -2.01
C GLN A 258 25.30 4.35 -2.05
N LEU A 259 25.79 3.72 -0.97
CA LEU A 259 27.11 3.09 -0.94
C LEU A 259 27.19 1.90 -1.90
N GLY A 260 26.13 1.09 -1.98
CA GLY A 260 26.04 -0.03 -2.94
C GLY A 260 26.07 0.40 -4.41
N LYS A 261 25.76 1.68 -4.70
CA LYS A 261 25.93 2.30 -6.02
C LYS A 261 27.35 2.82 -6.28
N GLY A 262 28.29 2.59 -5.37
CA GLY A 262 29.69 3.03 -5.49
C GLY A 262 29.91 4.52 -5.26
N ARG A 263 28.97 5.21 -4.60
CA ARG A 263 29.13 6.63 -4.26
C ARG A 263 30.15 6.84 -3.14
N ASP A 264 30.80 8.00 -3.15
CA ASP A 264 31.75 8.38 -2.11
C ASP A 264 31.09 8.42 -0.71
N ALA A 265 31.80 7.89 0.28
CA ALA A 265 31.25 7.74 1.63
C ALA A 265 30.94 9.09 2.31
N ALA A 266 31.78 10.12 2.09
CA ALA A 266 31.56 11.43 2.69
C ALA A 266 30.37 12.15 2.03
N GLU A 267 30.21 12.00 0.71
CA GLU A 267 29.02 12.50 0.01
C GLU A 267 27.74 11.81 0.49
N VAL A 268 27.78 10.49 0.67
CA VAL A 268 26.63 9.73 1.19
C VAL A 268 26.30 10.18 2.62
N ASP A 269 27.29 10.34 3.49
CA ASP A 269 27.06 10.78 4.87
C ASP A 269 26.47 12.20 4.92
N ALA A 270 26.92 13.11 4.05
CA ALA A 270 26.32 14.44 3.93
C ALA A 270 24.86 14.38 3.45
N ALA A 271 24.54 13.51 2.49
CA ALA A 271 23.18 13.32 2.00
C ALA A 271 22.28 12.69 3.07
N VAL A 272 22.77 11.66 3.77
CA VAL A 272 22.08 11.02 4.91
C VAL A 272 21.77 12.05 5.98
N LYS A 273 22.76 12.88 6.35
CA LYS A 273 22.57 13.94 7.34
C LYS A 273 21.45 14.91 6.93
N LYS A 274 21.42 15.35 5.67
CA LYS A 274 20.37 16.24 5.16
C LYS A 274 18.97 15.63 5.31
N VAL A 275 18.82 14.36 4.92
CA VAL A 275 17.52 13.65 5.03
C VAL A 275 17.13 13.46 6.49
N HIS A 276 18.07 13.03 7.32
CA HIS A 276 17.87 12.83 8.75
C HIS A 276 17.46 14.13 9.47
N ASP A 277 18.12 15.24 9.18
CA ASP A 277 17.80 16.54 9.78
C ASP A 277 16.41 17.03 9.33
N ALA A 278 16.04 16.81 8.05
CA ALA A 278 14.68 17.08 7.56
C ALA A 278 13.60 16.23 8.28
N CYS A 279 13.90 14.94 8.55
CA CYS A 279 12.99 14.08 9.32
C CYS A 279 12.78 14.59 10.75
N LYS A 280 13.86 15.09 11.39
CA LYS A 280 13.80 15.70 12.73
C LYS A 280 12.93 16.95 12.75
N GLU A 281 13.08 17.82 11.77
CA GLU A 281 12.26 19.03 11.64
C GLU A 281 10.78 18.69 11.52
N VAL A 282 10.43 17.64 10.75
CA VAL A 282 9.04 17.17 10.65
C VAL A 282 8.54 16.68 12.01
N LEU A 283 9.28 15.81 12.72
CA LEU A 283 8.83 15.30 14.03
C LEU A 283 8.66 16.39 15.09
N ALA A 284 9.48 17.44 15.06
CA ALA A 284 9.33 18.56 15.98
C ALA A 284 7.98 19.27 15.85
N GLY A 285 7.31 19.16 14.69
CA GLY A 285 5.99 19.73 14.42
C GLY A 285 4.82 18.76 14.56
N VAL A 286 5.06 17.49 14.90
CA VAL A 286 4.00 16.46 14.97
C VAL A 286 3.11 16.67 16.18
N LYS A 287 1.79 16.57 15.99
CA LYS A 287 0.81 16.68 17.07
C LYS A 287 0.67 15.35 17.84
N PRO A 288 0.41 15.35 19.16
CA PRO A 288 0.36 14.12 19.97
C PRO A 288 -0.57 13.02 19.46
N ASN A 289 -1.70 13.39 18.82
CA ASN A 289 -2.69 12.43 18.31
C ASN A 289 -2.56 12.16 16.81
N GLN A 290 -1.45 12.57 16.19
CA GLN A 290 -1.26 12.39 14.75
C GLN A 290 -0.67 11.00 14.42
N VAL A 291 -0.01 10.34 15.37
CA VAL A 291 0.61 9.03 15.20
C VAL A 291 -0.06 7.99 16.10
N SER A 292 -0.37 6.82 15.56
CA SER A 292 -0.74 5.62 16.32
C SER A 292 0.29 4.52 16.05
N ILE A 293 0.85 3.95 17.11
CA ILE A 293 1.77 2.80 17.02
C ILE A 293 0.97 1.53 17.28
N LEU A 294 1.07 0.55 16.38
CA LEU A 294 0.27 -0.66 16.40
C LEU A 294 1.19 -1.89 16.38
N PRO A 295 1.05 -2.85 17.31
CA PRO A 295 1.80 -4.10 17.21
C PRO A 295 1.36 -4.91 15.98
N LEU A 296 2.31 -5.49 15.25
CA LEU A 296 2.01 -6.49 14.22
C LEU A 296 1.28 -7.68 14.88
N ASN A 297 0.26 -8.19 14.19
CA ASN A 297 -0.63 -9.26 14.65
C ASN A 297 -1.64 -8.86 15.76
N ASP A 298 -1.63 -7.62 16.25
CA ASP A 298 -2.69 -7.11 17.13
C ASP A 298 -3.80 -6.42 16.32
N ALA A 299 -4.64 -7.25 15.71
CA ALA A 299 -5.75 -6.76 14.88
C ALA A 299 -6.79 -5.94 15.68
N ASP A 300 -6.87 -6.16 17.00
CA ASP A 300 -7.80 -5.45 17.88
C ASP A 300 -7.34 -4.00 18.10
N ALA A 301 -6.03 -3.78 18.27
CA ALA A 301 -5.45 -2.45 18.34
C ALA A 301 -5.66 -1.66 17.03
N LEU A 302 -5.42 -2.28 15.88
CA LEU A 302 -5.70 -1.64 14.58
C LEU A 302 -7.19 -1.31 14.46
N ARG A 303 -8.07 -2.29 14.76
CA ARG A 303 -9.53 -2.08 14.70
C ARG A 303 -9.97 -0.92 15.59
N ALA A 304 -9.45 -0.82 16.80
CA ALA A 304 -9.78 0.27 17.73
C ALA A 304 -9.47 1.64 17.12
N VAL A 305 -8.28 1.81 16.53
CA VAL A 305 -7.91 3.06 15.84
C VAL A 305 -8.79 3.29 14.60
N LEU A 306 -9.06 2.25 13.81
CA LEU A 306 -9.94 2.39 12.65
C LEU A 306 -11.37 2.81 13.03
N ILE A 307 -11.88 2.37 14.18
CA ILE A 307 -13.18 2.81 14.73
C ILE A 307 -13.09 4.25 15.24
N GLU A 308 -12.08 4.57 16.05
CA GLU A 308 -11.88 5.91 16.63
C GLU A 308 -11.78 6.98 15.54
N ARG A 309 -11.06 6.67 14.45
CA ARG A 309 -10.91 7.56 13.30
C ARG A 309 -12.10 7.50 12.34
N GLY A 310 -13.04 6.59 12.56
CA GLY A 310 -14.27 6.45 11.78
C GLY A 310 -14.02 5.97 10.34
N TYR A 311 -13.10 5.05 10.17
CA TYR A 311 -12.88 4.27 8.94
C TYR A 311 -13.75 3.01 8.89
N LEU A 312 -14.14 2.48 10.05
CA LEU A 312 -15.18 1.45 10.19
C LEU A 312 -16.54 2.11 10.42
N THR A 313 -17.56 1.69 9.67
CA THR A 313 -18.92 2.21 9.78
C THR A 313 -19.89 1.16 10.24
N ASP A 314 -20.99 1.61 10.86
CA ASP A 314 -22.08 0.72 11.23
C ASP A 314 -22.66 0.02 10.00
N VAL A 315 -22.97 -1.26 10.14
CA VAL A 315 -23.67 -2.00 9.10
C VAL A 315 -25.10 -1.50 9.06
N VAL A 316 -25.46 -0.86 7.96
CA VAL A 316 -26.86 -0.54 7.68
C VAL A 316 -27.54 -1.85 7.31
N GLU A 317 -28.39 -2.39 8.21
CA GLU A 317 -29.28 -3.48 7.84
C GLU A 317 -30.12 -3.00 6.64
N ALA A 318 -30.07 -3.76 5.54
CA ALA A 318 -30.96 -3.49 4.42
C ALA A 318 -32.40 -3.60 4.93
N ALA A 319 -33.10 -2.45 4.92
CA ALA A 319 -34.52 -2.37 5.24
C ALA A 319 -35.38 -3.10 4.19
#